data_AF-A0A6V7I712-F1
#
_entry.id   AF-A0A6V7I712-F1
#
_cell.length_a   1.000
_cell.length_b   1.000
_cell.length_c   1.000
_cell.angle_alpha   90.00
_cell.angle_beta   90.00
_cell.angle_gamma   90.00
#
_symmetry.space_group_name_H-M   'P 1'
#
loop_
_entity.id
_entity.type
_entity.pdbx_description
1 polymer ?
#
loop_
_entity_poly.entity_id
_entity_poly.type
_entity_poly.pdbx_seq_one_letter_code
_entity_poly.pdbx_strand_id
1 'polypeptide(L)'
;EKATKWQENREIDGLTTNGILIMHPKGPFCGGEAQCGSWREISVGGGVFSLRESRSAQQKGNVVEEEDNVLKDGTLIDLCGATLLWRSAEGLAKSP
;
A
#
# COMPACT_ATOMS: atom_id res chain seq x y z
N GLU A 1 -20.60 -10.66 8.05
CA GLU A 1 -19.47 -10.20 7.24
C GLU A 1 -18.64 -9.21 8.08
N LYS A 2 -17.28 -9.31 8.11
CA LYS A 2 -16.38 -8.59 9.05
C LYS A 2 -15.43 -7.58 8.38
N ALA A 3 -15.65 -7.23 7.12
CA ALA A 3 -14.82 -6.26 6.42
C ALA A 3 -15.27 -4.83 6.77
N THR A 4 -14.32 -3.94 7.01
CA THR A 4 -14.59 -2.52 7.25
C THR A 4 -15.09 -1.89 5.96
N LYS A 5 -16.27 -1.28 5.98
CA LYS A 5 -16.88 -0.62 4.81
C LYS A 5 -17.53 0.69 5.23
N TRP A 6 -17.47 1.70 4.36
CA TRP A 6 -18.06 3.00 4.58
C TRP A 6 -18.62 3.55 3.26
N GLN A 7 -19.42 4.62 3.38
CA GLN A 7 -19.97 5.33 2.24
C GLN A 7 -19.60 6.79 2.34
N GLU A 8 -19.06 7.36 1.27
CA GLU A 8 -18.67 8.76 1.16
C GLU A 8 -19.12 9.29 -0.20
N ASN A 9 -19.83 10.42 -0.24
CA ASN A 9 -20.35 11.01 -1.48
C ASN A 9 -21.12 10.06 -2.41
N ARG A 10 -21.85 9.10 -1.83
CA ARG A 10 -22.61 8.01 -2.50
C ARG A 10 -21.76 6.87 -3.05
N GLU A 11 -20.44 6.94 -2.97
CA GLU A 11 -19.54 5.84 -3.30
C GLU A 11 -19.29 4.98 -2.06
N ILE A 12 -19.17 3.67 -2.27
CA ILE A 12 -18.90 2.70 -1.22
C ILE A 12 -17.45 2.26 -1.34
N ASP A 13 -16.72 2.34 -0.24
CA ASP A 13 -15.36 1.85 -0.14
C ASP A 13 -15.21 0.94 1.10
N GLY A 14 -14.11 0.23 1.19
CA GLY A 14 -13.84 -0.68 2.28
C GLY A 14 -12.40 -1.14 2.32
N LEU A 15 -12.03 -1.77 3.43
CA LEU A 15 -10.78 -2.49 3.57
C LEU A 15 -11.06 -3.98 3.55
N THR A 16 -10.17 -4.76 2.92
CA THR A 16 -10.22 -6.22 3.01
C THR A 16 -9.94 -6.66 4.46
N THR A 17 -10.36 -7.88 4.84
CA THR A 17 -10.24 -8.36 6.23
C THR A 17 -8.83 -8.22 6.79
N ASN A 18 -7.82 -8.61 6.00
CA ASN A 18 -6.42 -8.56 6.41
C ASN A 18 -5.65 -7.39 5.81
N GLY A 19 -6.23 -6.60 4.91
CA GLY A 19 -5.55 -5.47 4.27
C GLY A 19 -4.52 -5.88 3.22
N ILE A 20 -4.34 -4.99 2.24
CA ILE A 20 -3.19 -4.98 1.32
C ILE A 20 -2.35 -3.79 1.71
N LEU A 21 -1.06 -4.01 1.96
CA LEU A 21 -0.15 -2.94 2.34
C LEU A 21 0.83 -2.64 1.21
N ILE A 22 1.12 -1.36 0.98
CA ILE A 22 2.19 -0.95 0.08
C ILE A 22 3.22 -0.11 0.83
N MET A 23 4.47 -0.18 0.38
CA MET A 23 5.55 0.71 0.83
C MET A 23 6.33 1.18 -0.39
N HIS A 24 6.37 2.50 -0.58
CA HIS A 24 7.26 3.13 -1.55
C HIS A 24 8.62 3.41 -0.89
N PRO A 25 9.75 2.93 -1.45
CA PRO A 25 11.05 3.30 -0.95
C PRO A 25 11.28 4.81 -1.11
N LYS A 26 12.05 5.41 -0.18
CA LYS A 26 12.49 6.79 -0.28
C LYS A 26 13.80 6.83 -1.07
N GLY A 27 13.82 7.63 -2.13
CA GLY A 27 14.94 7.69 -3.07
C GLY A 27 14.91 6.59 -4.14
N PRO A 28 15.89 6.57 -5.05
CA PRO A 28 15.95 5.60 -6.14
C PRO A 28 16.14 4.17 -5.62
N PHE A 29 15.29 3.23 -6.07
CA PHE A 29 15.41 1.82 -5.69
C PHE A 29 16.70 1.18 -6.23
N CYS A 30 17.00 1.39 -7.52
CA CYS A 30 18.27 0.99 -8.12
C CYS A 30 19.43 1.88 -7.63
N GLY A 31 20.57 1.26 -7.34
CA GLY A 31 21.78 1.98 -6.89
C GLY A 31 22.07 1.87 -5.40
N GLY A 32 21.18 1.27 -4.61
CA GLY A 32 21.42 0.94 -3.20
C GLY A 32 21.26 2.10 -2.21
N GLU A 33 20.77 3.26 -2.68
CA GLU A 33 20.55 4.45 -1.84
C GLU A 33 19.13 4.50 -1.24
N ALA A 34 18.23 3.61 -1.66
CA ALA A 34 16.86 3.57 -1.19
C ALA A 34 16.76 3.30 0.32
N GLN A 35 15.93 4.09 0.98
CA GLN A 35 15.55 3.89 2.38
C GLN A 35 14.12 3.37 2.49
N CYS A 36 13.83 2.68 3.60
CA CYS A 36 12.50 2.18 3.89
C CYS A 36 11.48 3.34 3.97
N GLY A 37 10.36 3.19 3.28
CA GLY A 37 9.22 4.10 3.37
C GLY A 37 8.28 3.75 4.52
N SER A 38 7.19 4.51 4.61
CA SER A 38 6.08 4.15 5.48
C SER A 38 5.20 3.12 4.79
N TRP A 39 4.73 2.11 5.54
CA TRP A 39 3.69 1.21 5.05
C TRP A 39 2.34 1.90 5.10
N ARG A 40 1.57 1.76 4.02
CA ARG A 40 0.20 2.24 3.89
C ARG A 40 -0.73 1.09 3.60
N GLU A 41 -1.95 1.19 4.10
CA GLU A 41 -3.02 0.27 3.74
C GLU A 41 -3.83 0.87 2.59
N ILE A 42 -4.12 0.05 1.58
CA ILE A 42 -4.88 0.46 0.40
C ILE A 42 -6.30 -0.10 0.48
N SER A 43 -7.30 0.76 0.32
CA SER A 43 -8.70 0.36 0.27
C SER A 43 -9.06 -0.31 -1.06
N VAL A 44 -10.25 -0.92 -1.11
CA VAL A 44 -10.78 -1.55 -2.33
C VAL A 44 -10.94 -0.51 -3.45
N GLY A 45 -11.35 0.71 -3.12
CA GLY A 45 -11.43 1.85 -4.03
C GLY A 45 -10.09 2.52 -4.35
N GLY A 46 -8.98 2.08 -3.73
CA GLY A 46 -7.65 2.62 -3.97
C GLY A 46 -7.25 3.82 -3.10
N GLY A 47 -8.04 4.16 -2.09
CA GLY A 47 -7.69 5.17 -1.09
C GLY A 47 -6.50 4.73 -0.23
N VAL A 48 -5.69 5.71 0.19
CA VAL A 48 -4.46 5.47 0.97
C VAL A 48 -4.70 5.80 2.44
N PHE A 49 -4.40 4.84 3.31
CA PHE A 49 -4.59 4.96 4.74
C PHE A 49 -3.32 4.63 5.51
N SER A 50 -3.16 5.23 6.70
CA SER A 50 -2.21 4.74 7.69
C SER A 50 -2.57 3.29 8.09
N LEU A 51 -1.60 2.57 8.66
CA LEU A 51 -1.87 1.25 9.22
C LEU A 51 -2.94 1.33 10.31
N ARG A 52 -3.69 0.23 10.45
CA ARG A 52 -4.51 -0.03 11.64
C ARG A 52 -3.62 -0.31 12.85
N GLU A 53 -4.20 -0.29 14.05
CA GLU A 53 -3.49 -0.63 15.30
C GLU A 53 -2.87 -2.03 15.27
N SER A 54 -3.56 -2.99 14.66
CA SER A 54 -3.06 -4.34 14.42
C SER A 54 -3.60 -4.89 13.10
N ARG A 55 -2.92 -5.90 12.55
CA ARG A 55 -3.39 -6.60 11.35
C ARG A 55 -4.81 -7.12 11.62
N SER A 56 -5.72 -6.87 10.67
CA SER A 56 -7.13 -7.28 10.74
C SER A 56 -8.01 -6.57 11.78
N ALA A 57 -7.51 -5.54 12.47
CA ALA A 57 -8.34 -4.68 13.32
C ALA A 57 -9.50 -4.05 12.52
N GLN A 58 -10.67 -3.87 13.12
CA GLN A 58 -11.84 -3.34 12.40
C GLN A 58 -11.76 -1.83 12.14
N GLN A 59 -11.00 -1.11 12.98
CA GLN A 59 -10.81 0.32 12.84
C GLN A 59 -9.80 0.61 11.73
N LYS A 60 -10.25 1.31 10.68
CA LYS A 60 -9.35 1.82 9.63
C LYS A 60 -8.42 2.89 10.18
N GLY A 61 -7.24 3.03 9.57
CA GLY A 61 -6.33 4.14 9.82
C GLY A 61 -6.87 5.49 9.33
N ASN A 62 -6.04 6.51 9.49
CA ASN A 62 -6.31 7.85 8.98
C ASN A 62 -6.06 7.90 7.48
N VAL A 63 -6.84 8.71 6.76
CA VAL A 63 -6.59 9.01 5.34
C VAL A 63 -5.24 9.71 5.23
N VAL A 64 -4.49 9.41 4.18
CA VAL A 64 -3.22 10.07 3.83
C VAL A 64 -3.39 10.70 2.47
N GLU A 65 -3.72 11.98 2.43
CA GLU A 65 -4.06 12.69 1.18
C GLU A 65 -2.84 13.02 0.33
N GLU A 66 -1.64 13.02 0.93
CA GLU A 66 -0.40 13.38 0.27
C GLU A 66 0.26 12.21 -0.49
N GLU A 67 -0.31 11.00 -0.38
CA GLU A 67 0.20 9.77 -1.01
C GLU A 67 -0.85 9.18 -1.97
N ASP A 68 -0.37 8.42 -2.96
CA ASP A 68 -1.18 7.81 -4.02
C ASP A 68 -1.00 6.28 -4.04
N ASN A 69 -1.85 5.57 -4.77
CA ASN A 69 -1.77 4.12 -4.94
C ASN A 69 -1.02 3.71 -6.23
N VAL A 70 -0.33 4.64 -6.89
CA VAL A 70 0.38 4.36 -8.14
C VAL A 70 1.71 3.68 -7.82
N LEU A 71 1.87 2.45 -8.31
CA LEU A 71 3.07 1.67 -8.04
C LEU A 71 4.31 2.29 -8.68
N LYS A 72 5.30 2.62 -7.84
CA LYS A 72 6.61 3.18 -8.22
C LYS A 72 7.66 2.06 -8.23
N ASP A 73 8.71 2.17 -9.06
CA ASP A 73 9.76 1.13 -9.10
C ASP A 73 10.31 0.87 -7.69
N GLY A 74 10.37 -0.40 -7.29
CA GLY A 74 10.78 -0.78 -5.94
C GLY A 74 9.66 -0.85 -4.90
N THR A 75 8.41 -0.59 -5.26
CA THR A 75 7.28 -0.69 -4.32
C THR A 75 7.17 -2.12 -3.79
N LEU A 76 7.13 -2.27 -2.47
CA LEU A 76 6.81 -3.54 -1.82
C LEU A 76 5.31 -3.63 -1.59
N ILE A 77 4.73 -4.81 -1.84
CA ILE A 77 3.31 -5.08 -1.68
C ILE A 77 3.15 -6.30 -0.78
N ASP A 78 2.61 -6.12 0.42
CA ASP A 78 2.33 -7.18 1.38
C ASP A 78 0.89 -7.67 1.23
N LEU A 79 0.75 -8.96 0.93
CA LEU A 79 -0.52 -9.67 0.71
C LEU A 79 -0.87 -10.63 1.87
N CYS A 80 -0.41 -10.34 3.09
CA CYS A 80 -0.69 -11.10 4.31
C CYS A 80 -0.22 -12.58 4.25
N GLY A 81 1.02 -12.78 3.83
CA GLY A 81 1.65 -14.11 3.74
C GLY A 81 2.75 -14.19 2.69
N ALA A 82 2.71 -13.28 1.71
CA ALA A 82 3.78 -13.04 0.76
C ALA A 82 3.99 -11.53 0.58
N THR A 83 5.22 -11.15 0.27
CA THR A 83 5.57 -9.80 -0.14
C THR A 83 6.06 -9.83 -1.57
N LEU A 84 5.42 -9.03 -2.42
CA LEU A 84 5.83 -8.83 -3.81
C LEU A 84 6.71 -7.60 -3.92
N LEU A 85 7.68 -7.64 -4.83
CA LEU A 85 8.43 -6.46 -5.28
C LEU A 85 7.93 -6.05 -6.65
N TRP A 86 7.35 -4.87 -6.76
CA TRP A 86 6.98 -4.28 -8.04
C TRP A 86 8.19 -3.62 -8.69
N ARG A 87 8.44 -3.95 -9.96
CA ARG A 87 9.46 -3.31 -10.79
C ARG A 87 8.82 -2.69 -12.01
N SER A 88 9.21 -1.46 -12.33
CA SER A 88 8.91 -0.90 -13.65
C SER A 88 9.67 -1.69 -14.73
N ALA A 89 9.23 -1.63 -15.99
CA ALA A 89 9.94 -2.30 -17.08
C ALA A 89 11.41 -1.83 -17.18
N GLU A 90 11.65 -0.52 -17.00
CA GLU A 90 13.00 0.05 -16.97
C GLU A 90 13.82 -0.44 -15.78
N GLY A 91 13.23 -0.45 -14.57
CA GLY A 91 13.89 -0.95 -13.38
C GLY A 91 14.24 -2.42 -13.51
N LEU A 92 13.32 -3.23 -14.02
CA LEU A 92 13.54 -4.65 -14.26
C LEU A 92 14.69 -4.87 -15.25
N ALA A 93 14.75 -4.10 -16.35
CA ALA A 93 15.84 -4.19 -17.33
C ALA A 93 17.22 -3.79 -16.76
N LYS A 94 17.24 -2.97 -15.70
CA LYS A 94 18.46 -2.54 -14.97
C LYS A 94 18.75 -3.41 -13.74
N SER A 95 17.96 -4.46 -13.52
CA SER A 95 18.22 -5.39 -12.41
C SER A 95 19.44 -6.26 -12.71
N PRO A 96 20.18 -6.72 -11.69
CA PRO A 96 21.28 -7.67 -11.87
C PRO A 96 20.89 -8.91 -12.68
#